data_AF-A0A7J4PR23-F1
#
_entry.id   AF-A0A7J4PR23-F1
#
_cell.length_a   1.000
_cell.length_b   1.000
_cell.length_c   1.000
_cell.angle_alpha   90.00
_cell.angle_beta   90.00
_cell.angle_gamma   90.00
#
_symmetry.space_group_name_H-M   'P 1'
#
loop_
_entity.id
_entity.type
_entity.pdbx_description
1 polymer ?
#
loop_
_entity_poly.entity_id
_entity_poly.type
_entity_poly.pdbx_seq_one_letter_code
_entity_poly.pdbx_strand_id
1 'polypeptide(L)'
;MHLELTLYDWVLIAILTLNLHWILATRLGRIKSLKGLNLGNWGPVIMIRTTSWLGLIDRLSSPKRFWKTAITAGIPLVILGMFSFLALFLLTTLVVMRSPPEPSVYTAPRNVLLIPGINQFIPLWWGWIALFVTMAVHEFSHGILCRAEGIRVKSMGIALL
;
A
#
# COMPACT_ATOMS: atom_id res chain seq x y z
N MET A 1 -25.54 35.76 -9.30
CA MET A 1 -24.09 35.99 -9.17
C MET A 1 -23.42 34.62 -9.30
N HIS A 2 -23.07 34.22 -10.52
CA HIS A 2 -22.37 32.96 -10.77
C HIS A 2 -20.91 33.19 -10.40
N LEU A 3 -20.45 32.55 -9.32
CA LEU A 3 -19.03 32.52 -8.97
C LEU A 3 -18.32 31.66 -10.01
N GLU A 4 -17.80 32.30 -11.06
CA GLU A 4 -16.86 31.71 -12.02
C GLU A 4 -15.54 31.46 -11.26
N LEU A 5 -15.44 30.29 -10.63
CA LEU A 5 -14.23 29.85 -9.94
C LEU A 5 -13.12 29.66 -10.97
N THR A 6 -12.08 30.47 -10.87
CA THR A 6 -10.90 30.37 -11.74
C THR A 6 -10.06 29.15 -11.35
N LEU A 7 -9.15 28.70 -12.23
CA LEU A 7 -8.22 27.59 -11.93
C LEU A 7 -7.44 27.83 -10.62
N TYR A 8 -7.12 29.10 -10.31
CA TYR A 8 -6.45 29.50 -9.09
C TYR A 8 -7.30 29.27 -7.84
N ASP A 9 -8.61 29.50 -7.92
CA ASP A 9 -9.54 29.24 -6.81
C ASP A 9 -9.63 27.74 -6.52
N TRP A 10 -9.67 26.90 -7.56
CA TRP A 10 -9.63 25.44 -7.40
C TRP A 10 -8.32 24.94 -6.80
N VAL A 11 -7.19 25.50 -7.22
CA VAL A 11 -5.87 25.18 -6.64
C VAL A 11 -5.80 25.61 -5.18
N LEU A 12 -6.31 26.79 -4.84
CA LEU A 12 -6.39 27.27 -3.45
C LEU A 12 -7.28 26.38 -2.59
N ILE A 13 -8.45 25.96 -3.10
CA ILE A 13 -9.35 25.04 -2.40
C ILE A 13 -8.68 23.67 -2.21
N ALA A 14 -7.98 23.15 -3.21
CA ALA A 14 -7.24 21.89 -3.10
C ALA A 14 -6.10 21.95 -2.06
N ILE A 15 -5.35 23.06 -2.03
CA ILE A 15 -4.29 23.27 -1.04
C ILE A 15 -4.89 23.44 0.37
N LEU A 16 -5.99 24.19 0.51
CA LEU A 16 -6.65 24.41 1.80
C LEU A 16 -7.26 23.12 2.35
N THR A 17 -7.88 22.30 1.50
CA THR A 17 -8.44 20.99 1.88
C THR A 17 -7.34 20.01 2.28
N LEU A 18 -6.21 19.98 1.55
CA LEU A 18 -5.05 19.17 1.92
C LEU A 18 -4.46 19.60 3.28
N ASN A 19 -4.31 20.90 3.51
CA ASN A 19 -3.82 21.43 4.79
C ASN A 19 -4.79 21.17 5.94
N LEU A 20 -6.10 21.31 5.71
CA LEU A 20 -7.12 20.99 6.71
C LEU A 20 -7.12 19.50 7.04
N HIS A 21 -6.98 18.64 6.03
CA HIS A 21 -6.83 17.20 6.22
C HIS A 21 -5.58 16.88 7.04
N TRP A 22 -4.45 17.53 6.78
CA TRP A 22 -3.21 17.40 7.56
C TRP A 22 -3.38 17.82 9.03
N ILE A 23 -4.05 18.94 9.27
CA ILE A 23 -4.34 19.42 10.63
C ILE A 23 -5.28 18.44 11.34
N LEU A 24 -6.30 17.91 10.64
CA LEU A 24 -7.24 16.97 11.22
C LEU A 24 -6.58 15.61 11.52
N ALA A 25 -5.75 15.10 10.61
CA ALA A 25 -4.98 13.86 10.80
C ALA A 25 -4.01 13.98 11.98
N THR A 26 -3.29 15.10 12.10
CA THR A 26 -2.38 15.33 13.24
C THR A 26 -3.11 15.53 14.57
N ARG A 27 -4.34 16.07 14.57
CA ARG A 27 -5.19 16.19 15.77
C ARG A 27 -5.78 14.84 16.17
N LEU A 28 -6.27 14.04 15.21
CA LEU A 28 -6.78 12.69 15.43
C LEU A 28 -5.67 11.74 15.90
N GLY A 29 -4.44 11.90 15.41
CA GLY A 29 -3.25 11.20 15.87
C GLY A 29 -2.85 11.47 17.33
N ARG A 30 -3.43 12.50 17.99
CA ARG A 30 -3.24 12.76 19.42
C ARG A 30 -4.27 12.06 20.31
N ILE A 31 -5.37 11.55 19.75
CA ILE A 31 -6.38 10.80 20.49
C ILE A 31 -5.87 9.37 20.65
N LYS A 32 -5.12 9.16 21.73
CA LYS A 32 -4.26 7.99 21.95
C LYS A 32 -4.97 6.68 22.24
N SER A 33 -6.28 6.65 22.47
CA SER A 33 -6.95 5.40 22.82
C SER A 33 -8.46 5.57 22.78
N LEU A 34 -9.08 4.96 21.77
CA LEU A 34 -10.48 4.56 21.85
C LEU A 34 -10.51 3.05 21.68
N LYS A 35 -10.83 2.34 22.77
CA LYS A 35 -11.15 0.92 22.82
C LYS A 35 -10.09 -0.05 22.26
N GLY A 36 -8.82 0.11 22.64
CA GLY A 36 -7.77 -0.88 22.35
C GLY A 36 -7.15 -0.80 20.95
N LEU A 37 -7.51 0.21 20.16
CA LEU A 37 -6.83 0.58 18.92
C LEU A 37 -5.80 1.67 19.22
N ASN A 38 -4.52 1.37 18.99
CA ASN A 38 -3.46 2.37 19.09
C ASN A 38 -3.35 3.09 17.75
N LEU A 39 -3.88 4.31 17.68
CA LEU A 39 -3.72 5.20 16.54
C LEU A 39 -2.31 5.80 16.60
N GLY A 40 -1.41 5.28 15.76
CA GLY A 40 -0.08 5.84 15.57
C GLY A 40 -0.10 6.78 14.38
N ASN A 41 0.39 8.01 14.54
CA ASN A 41 0.50 8.96 13.44
C ASN A 41 1.96 9.13 13.04
N TRP A 42 2.34 8.63 11.86
CA TRP A 42 3.65 8.90 11.25
C TRP A 42 3.46 9.90 10.10
N GLY A 43 3.11 11.14 10.43
CA GLY A 43 2.86 12.20 9.44
C GLY A 43 1.43 12.14 8.83
N PRO A 44 1.27 12.07 7.49
CA PRO A 44 -0.05 11.97 6.84
C PRO A 44 -0.68 10.57 6.97
N VAL A 45 0.11 9.56 7.34
CA VAL A 45 -0.34 8.17 7.42
C VAL A 45 -0.89 7.88 8.81
N ILE A 46 -2.18 7.58 8.86
CA ILE A 46 -2.86 7.09 10.06
C ILE A 46 -2.65 5.57 10.12
N MET A 47 -1.85 5.11 11.08
CA MET A 47 -1.65 3.68 11.31
C MET A 47 -2.65 3.19 12.36
N ILE A 48 -3.63 2.40 11.93
CA ILE A 48 -4.58 1.75 12.83
C ILE A 48 -3.98 0.43 13.27
N ARG A 49 -3.55 0.33 14.53
CA ARG A 49 -3.01 -0.91 15.10
C ARG A 49 -4.09 -1.65 15.89
N THR A 50 -4.30 -2.92 15.55
CA THR A 50 -5.22 -3.82 16.25
C THR A 50 -4.49 -5.09 16.72
N THR A 51 -4.87 -5.57 17.90
CA THR A 51 -4.36 -6.80 18.49
C THR A 51 -5.30 -7.99 18.28
N SER A 52 -6.53 -7.77 17.82
CA SER A 52 -7.57 -8.80 17.71
C SER A 52 -7.20 -9.96 16.77
N TRP A 53 -6.36 -9.68 15.77
CA TRP A 53 -5.96 -10.66 14.75
C TRP A 53 -4.72 -11.48 15.13
N LEU A 54 -4.07 -11.17 16.27
CA LEU A 54 -2.88 -11.89 16.74
C LEU A 54 -3.17 -13.36 17.05
N GLY A 55 -4.34 -13.67 17.65
CA GLY A 55 -4.72 -15.05 17.96
C GLY A 55 -4.94 -15.91 16.70
N LEU A 56 -5.45 -15.30 15.62
CA LEU A 56 -5.60 -15.98 14.33
C LEU A 56 -4.24 -16.25 13.68
N ILE A 57 -3.30 -15.30 13.76
CA ILE A 57 -1.91 -15.52 13.28
C ILE A 57 -1.21 -16.58 14.10
N ASP A 58 -1.35 -16.58 15.43
CA ASP A 58 -0.73 -17.60 16.28
C ASP A 58 -1.23 -19.01 15.93
N ARG A 59 -2.52 -19.16 15.59
CA ARG A 59 -3.08 -20.42 15.09
C ARG A 59 -2.58 -20.79 13.70
N LEU A 60 -2.55 -19.84 12.77
CA LEU A 60 -2.15 -20.08 11.38
C LEU A 60 -0.64 -20.29 11.21
N SER A 61 0.17 -19.72 12.10
CA SER A 61 1.62 -19.89 12.18
C SER A 61 2.05 -21.13 12.99
N SER A 62 1.10 -21.89 13.54
CA SER A 62 1.39 -23.12 14.30
C SER A 62 2.19 -24.19 13.53
N PRO A 63 1.98 -24.46 12.22
CA PRO A 63 2.82 -25.39 11.48
C PRO A 63 4.15 -24.74 11.08
N LYS A 64 5.00 -24.44 12.08
CA LYS A 64 6.27 -23.73 11.90
C LYS A 64 7.19 -24.35 10.85
N ARG A 65 7.17 -25.68 10.72
CA ARG A 65 7.99 -26.40 9.73
C ARG A 65 7.58 -26.06 8.30
N PHE A 66 6.28 -26.06 8.01
CA PHE A 66 5.75 -25.70 6.69
C PHE A 66 6.16 -24.28 6.30
N TRP A 67 5.94 -23.33 7.21
CA TRP A 67 6.30 -21.94 6.98
C TRP A 67 7.81 -21.76 6.80
N LYS A 68 8.66 -22.35 7.65
CA LYS A 68 10.12 -22.26 7.50
C LYS A 68 10.62 -22.79 6.16
N THR A 69 10.08 -23.90 5.67
CA THR A 69 10.42 -24.43 4.34
C THR A 69 9.96 -23.48 3.24
N ALA A 70 8.73 -22.95 3.32
CA ALA A 70 8.21 -21.99 2.35
C ALA A 70 9.06 -20.69 2.30
N ILE A 71 9.50 -20.20 3.45
CA ILE A 71 10.37 -19.01 3.57
C ILE A 71 11.73 -19.28 2.93
N THR A 72 12.34 -20.40 3.30
CA THR A 72 13.65 -20.79 2.80
C THR A 72 13.63 -21.03 1.29
N ALA A 73 12.55 -21.60 0.76
CA ALA A 73 12.33 -21.74 -0.68
C ALA A 73 12.00 -20.41 -1.37
N GLY A 74 11.36 -19.47 -0.66
CA GLY A 74 11.04 -18.15 -1.15
C GLY A 74 12.25 -17.24 -1.35
N ILE A 75 13.29 -17.36 -0.50
CA ILE A 75 14.52 -16.56 -0.61
C ILE A 75 15.18 -16.66 -2.00
N PRO A 76 15.53 -17.86 -2.52
CA PRO A 76 16.13 -17.96 -3.85
C PRO A 76 15.17 -17.52 -4.96
N LEU A 77 13.86 -17.72 -4.78
CA LEU A 77 12.85 -17.25 -5.74
C LEU A 77 12.81 -15.71 -5.82
N VAL A 78 12.88 -15.03 -4.68
CA VAL A 78 12.94 -13.55 -4.62
C VAL A 78 14.23 -13.05 -5.25
N ILE A 79 15.38 -13.65 -4.94
CA ILE A 79 16.67 -13.28 -5.53
C ILE A 79 16.62 -13.44 -7.06
N LEU A 80 16.15 -14.59 -7.55
CA LEU A 80 15.97 -14.84 -8.97
C LEU A 80 15.01 -13.84 -9.62
N GLY A 81 13.89 -13.54 -8.95
CA GLY A 81 12.91 -12.55 -9.38
C GLY A 81 13.51 -11.14 -9.50
N MET A 82 14.34 -10.73 -8.52
CA MET A 82 15.04 -9.44 -8.55
C MET A 82 15.98 -9.34 -9.75
N PHE A 83 16.80 -10.37 -10.01
CA PHE A 83 17.68 -10.40 -11.18
C PHE A 83 16.90 -10.42 -12.50
N SER A 84 15.82 -11.20 -12.57
CA SER A 84 14.97 -11.30 -13.76
C SER A 84 14.28 -9.98 -14.06
N PHE A 85 13.72 -9.33 -13.04
CA PHE A 85 13.08 -8.02 -13.18
C PHE A 85 14.09 -6.95 -13.59
N LEU A 86 15.29 -6.94 -12.99
CA LEU A 86 16.35 -6.01 -13.37
C LEU A 86 16.78 -6.22 -14.83
N ALA A 87 16.96 -7.47 -15.27
CA ALA A 87 17.31 -7.78 -16.64
C ALA A 87 16.21 -7.35 -17.62
N LEU A 88 14.94 -7.64 -17.32
CA LEU A 88 13.79 -7.20 -18.11
C LEU A 88 13.70 -5.66 -18.17
N PHE A 89 13.92 -4.99 -17.04
CA PHE A 89 13.91 -3.53 -16.96
C PHE A 89 15.02 -2.91 -17.83
N LEU A 90 16.24 -3.44 -17.78
CA LEU A 90 17.34 -2.98 -18.61
C LEU A 90 17.09 -3.25 -20.10
N LEU A 91 16.61 -4.44 -20.45
CA LEU A 91 16.26 -4.79 -21.83
C LEU A 91 15.17 -3.87 -22.40
N THR A 92 14.08 -3.67 -21.65
CA THR A 92 12.98 -2.79 -22.06
C THR A 92 13.45 -1.34 -22.19
N THR A 93 14.29 -0.86 -21.27
CA THR A 93 14.90 0.47 -21.37
C THR A 93 15.73 0.62 -22.65
N LEU A 94 16.57 -0.36 -22.99
CA LEU A 94 17.38 -0.32 -24.21
C LEU A 94 16.53 -0.34 -25.49
N VAL A 95 15.45 -1.13 -25.51
CA VAL A 95 14.51 -1.19 -26.64
C VAL A 95 13.82 0.17 -26.83
N VAL A 96 13.28 0.74 -25.75
CA VAL A 96 12.59 2.05 -25.79
C VAL A 96 13.54 3.17 -26.22
N MET A 97 14.80 3.13 -25.77
CA MET A 97 15.81 4.11 -26.21
C MET A 97 16.14 4.04 -27.70
N ARG A 98 16.15 2.85 -28.31
CA ARG A 98 16.46 2.67 -29.73
C ARG A 98 15.26 2.87 -30.65
N SER A 99 14.07 2.56 -30.17
CA SER A 99 12.83 2.65 -30.94
C SER A 99 11.71 3.07 -30.00
N PRO A 100 11.50 4.39 -29.82
CA PRO A 100 10.44 4.88 -28.96
C PRO A 100 9.09 4.40 -29.49
N PRO A 101 8.34 3.57 -28.75
CA PRO A 101 7.01 3.18 -29.18
C PRO A 101 6.07 4.39 -29.14
N GLU A 102 5.08 4.42 -30.03
CA GLU A 102 4.07 5.48 -29.98
C GLU A 102 3.29 5.42 -28.66
N PRO A 103 2.86 6.58 -28.10
CA PRO A 103 2.15 6.63 -26.83
C PRO A 103 0.84 5.83 -26.90
N SER A 104 0.87 4.60 -26.37
CA SER A 104 -0.34 3.79 -26.29
C SER A 104 -1.20 4.25 -25.12
N VAL A 105 -2.50 3.97 -25.21
CA VAL A 105 -3.47 4.19 -24.14
C VAL A 105 -3.07 3.48 -22.84
N TYR A 106 -2.24 2.42 -22.89
CA TYR A 106 -1.71 1.71 -21.74
C TYR A 106 -0.48 2.37 -21.10
N THR A 107 0.31 3.08 -21.89
CA THR A 107 1.57 3.72 -21.46
C THR A 107 1.36 5.15 -20.97
N ALA A 108 0.13 5.69 -21.08
CA ALA A 108 -0.18 7.02 -20.59
C ALA A 108 0.06 7.11 -19.06
N PRO A 109 0.71 8.18 -18.55
CA PRO A 109 1.06 8.31 -17.13
C PRO A 109 -0.12 8.09 -16.17
N ARG A 110 -1.33 8.49 -16.56
CA ARG A 110 -2.57 8.29 -15.79
C ARG A 110 -2.91 6.81 -15.54
N ASN A 111 -2.53 5.91 -16.46
CA ASN A 111 -2.86 4.49 -16.42
C ASN A 111 -1.72 3.63 -15.85
N VAL A 112 -0.53 4.21 -15.72
CA VAL A 112 0.59 3.60 -14.99
C VAL A 112 0.34 3.71 -13.48
N LEU A 113 -0.28 4.82 -13.03
CA LEU A 113 -0.74 4.96 -11.66
C LEU A 113 -1.96 4.05 -11.43
N LEU A 114 -1.80 3.07 -10.54
CA LEU A 114 -2.85 2.12 -10.14
C LEU A 114 -3.86 2.76 -9.18
N ILE A 115 -4.26 4.01 -9.42
CA ILE A 115 -5.22 4.73 -8.58
C ILE A 115 -6.62 4.42 -9.09
N PRO A 116 -7.50 3.79 -8.27
CA PRO A 116 -8.86 3.47 -8.67
C PRO A 116 -9.61 4.72 -9.15
N GLY A 117 -10.26 4.63 -10.31
CA GLY A 117 -11.05 5.73 -10.91
C GLY A 117 -10.28 6.80 -11.67
N ILE A 118 -8.98 6.95 -11.44
CA ILE A 118 -8.09 7.73 -12.35
C ILE A 118 -7.61 6.82 -13.48
N ASN A 119 -7.36 5.55 -13.16
CA ASN A 119 -7.00 4.54 -14.12
C ASN A 119 -8.25 4.03 -14.85
N GLN A 120 -8.24 4.12 -16.18
CA GLN A 120 -9.37 3.68 -17.02
C GLN A 120 -9.63 2.16 -16.95
N PHE A 121 -8.68 1.38 -16.43
CA PHE A 121 -8.78 -0.08 -16.31
C PHE A 121 -9.21 -0.55 -14.91
N ILE A 122 -9.20 0.34 -13.91
CA ILE A 122 -9.51 -0.03 -12.52
C ILE A 122 -10.84 0.62 -12.11
N PRO A 123 -11.93 -0.16 -12.00
CA PRO A 123 -13.19 0.35 -11.48
C PRO A 123 -13.00 0.90 -10.08
N LEU A 124 -13.63 2.04 -9.77
CA LEU A 124 -13.52 2.72 -8.47
C LEU A 124 -13.74 1.76 -7.28
N TRP A 125 -14.93 1.16 -7.20
CA TRP A 125 -15.31 0.31 -6.07
C TRP A 125 -14.46 -0.95 -5.94
N TRP A 126 -14.27 -1.67 -7.05
CA TRP A 126 -13.50 -2.90 -7.06
C TRP A 126 -12.01 -2.65 -6.80
N GLY A 127 -11.46 -1.53 -7.27
CA GLY A 127 -10.08 -1.14 -7.01
C GLY A 127 -9.83 -0.88 -5.52
N TRP A 128 -10.72 -0.16 -4.84
CA TRP A 128 -10.62 0.06 -3.40
C TRP A 128 -10.73 -1.23 -2.59
N ILE A 129 -11.66 -2.12 -2.96
CA ILE A 129 -11.77 -3.44 -2.33
C ILE A 129 -10.49 -4.25 -2.54
N ALA A 130 -9.96 -4.29 -3.76
CA ALA A 130 -8.74 -5.02 -4.09
C ALA A 130 -7.53 -4.47 -3.31
N LEU A 131 -7.39 -3.14 -3.20
CA LEU A 131 -6.34 -2.51 -2.40
C LEU A 131 -6.46 -2.86 -0.92
N PHE A 132 -7.67 -2.79 -0.35
CA PHE A 132 -7.92 -3.16 1.04
C PHE A 132 -7.57 -4.63 1.31
N VAL A 133 -8.04 -5.55 0.46
CA VAL A 133 -7.75 -6.98 0.58
C VAL A 133 -6.26 -7.26 0.42
N THR A 134 -5.61 -6.63 -0.56
CA THR A 134 -4.17 -6.79 -0.80
C THR A 134 -3.37 -6.33 0.42
N MET A 135 -3.68 -5.16 0.98
CA MET A 135 -3.01 -4.64 2.17
C MET A 135 -3.23 -5.55 3.38
N ALA A 136 -4.46 -6.03 3.59
CA ALA A 136 -4.76 -6.96 4.66
C ALA A 136 -3.92 -8.23 4.52
N VAL A 137 -3.98 -8.91 3.37
CA VAL A 137 -3.24 -10.16 3.12
C VAL A 137 -1.73 -9.96 3.21
N HIS A 138 -1.22 -8.81 2.75
CA HIS A 138 0.20 -8.46 2.82
C HIS A 138 0.67 -8.36 4.29
N GLU A 139 -0.05 -7.59 5.11
CA GLU A 139 0.25 -7.47 6.54
C GLU A 139 0.14 -8.81 7.27
N PHE A 140 -0.90 -9.61 6.96
CA PHE A 140 -1.05 -10.97 7.49
C PHE A 140 0.13 -11.87 7.13
N SER A 141 0.60 -11.81 5.88
CA SER A 141 1.72 -12.62 5.39
C SER A 141 3.01 -12.28 6.14
N HIS A 142 3.29 -10.99 6.34
CA HIS A 142 4.41 -10.55 7.16
C HIS A 142 4.26 -10.97 8.64
N GLY A 143 3.04 -10.90 9.19
CA GLY A 143 2.76 -11.36 10.54
C GLY A 143 3.03 -12.86 10.75
N ILE A 144 2.57 -13.70 9.82
CA ILE A 144 2.81 -15.16 9.84
C ILE A 144 4.30 -15.47 9.70
N LEU A 145 4.98 -14.79 8.77
CA LEU A 145 6.41 -14.91 8.53
C LEU A 145 7.23 -14.63 9.80
N CYS A 146 6.98 -13.48 10.43
CA CYS A 146 7.65 -13.08 11.67
C CYS A 146 7.42 -14.11 12.78
N ARG A 147 6.18 -14.61 12.90
CA ARG A 147 5.82 -15.56 13.95
C ARG A 147 6.42 -16.96 13.74
N ALA A 148 6.52 -17.40 12.49
CA ALA A 148 7.18 -18.65 12.11
C ALA A 148 8.69 -18.62 12.41
N GLU A 149 9.34 -17.47 12.26
CA GLU A 149 10.76 -17.24 12.62
C GLU A 149 10.97 -16.96 14.12
N GLY A 150 9.90 -16.90 14.92
CA GLY A 150 9.99 -16.68 16.37
C GLY A 150 10.11 -15.21 16.79
N ILE A 151 9.95 -14.27 15.86
CA ILE A 151 9.88 -12.84 16.14
C ILE A 151 8.47 -12.50 16.65
N ARG A 152 8.39 -11.80 17.80
CA ARG A 152 7.11 -11.42 18.41
C ARG A 152 6.53 -10.17 17.74
N VAL A 153 5.39 -10.32 17.06
CA VAL A 153 4.61 -9.21 16.52
C VAL A 153 3.77 -8.61 17.64
N LYS A 154 4.00 -7.34 18.01
CA LYS A 154 3.28 -6.66 19.12
C LYS A 154 1.87 -6.17 18.72
N SER A 155 1.66 -5.86 17.45
CA SER A 155 0.40 -5.38 16.89
C SER A 155 0.48 -5.42 15.37
N MET A 156 -0.60 -5.75 14.68
CA MET A 156 -0.71 -5.55 13.23
C MET A 156 -1.45 -4.26 12.97
N GLY A 157 -1.07 -3.55 11.92
CA GLY A 157 -1.77 -2.32 11.58
C GLY A 157 -1.93 -2.11 10.10
N ILE A 158 -3.07 -1.52 9.72
CA ILE A 158 -3.30 -1.03 8.37
C ILE A 158 -2.85 0.42 8.37
N ALA A 159 -1.89 0.73 7.50
CA ALA A 159 -1.49 2.09 7.19
C ALA A 159 -2.51 2.67 6.21
N LEU A 160 -3.32 3.62 6.67
CA LEU A 160 -4.22 4.40 5.82
C LEU A 160 -3.52 5.74 5.54
N LEU A 161 -3.28 6.00 4.27
CA LEU A 161 -2.81 7.29 3.74
C LEU A 161 -3.98 8.25 3.57
#